data_AF-A0AAE3XQM7-F1
#
_entry.id   AF-A0AAE3XQM7-F1
#
_cell.length_a   1.000
_cell.length_b   1.000
_cell.length_c   1.000
_cell.angle_alpha   90.00
_cell.angle_beta   90.00
_cell.angle_gamma   90.00
#
_symmetry.space_group_name_H-M   'P 1'
#
loop_
_entity.id
_entity.type
_entity.pdbx_description
1 polymer ?
#
loop_
_entity_poly.entity_id
_entity_poly.type
_entity_poly.pdbx_seq_one_letter_code
_entity_poly.pdbx_strand_id
1 'polypeptide(L)'
;MKNSIQYSEERRKMIRAALWTGVGSLVALSFDANARAMIPSQMQGALDDIGVKAMKKAYDDGLDAYIAGEGGPFGACLVCNGEIVSSAQLSIKRQKNALAEAELLAIQKASEKLKKADLSDCEIYMVCAPSPLALTAIMQANIKKAYYSLSLSQSEPYSQFRSSLWSELNKFSFSESSKFKQTMESQGMNLLSEIKSQGQTEFEE
;
A
#
# COMPACT_ATOMS: atom_id res chain seq x y z
N MET A 1 9.43 -30.17 -8.17
CA MET A 1 9.77 -29.29 -9.30
C MET A 1 8.80 -28.12 -9.29
N LYS A 2 9.28 -26.90 -9.04
CA LYS A 2 8.46 -25.67 -8.97
C LYS A 2 8.18 -25.18 -10.39
N ASN A 3 6.93 -25.28 -10.86
CA ASN A 3 6.48 -24.55 -12.03
C ASN A 3 6.13 -23.12 -11.62
N SER A 4 7.14 -22.26 -11.45
CA SER A 4 6.91 -20.81 -11.52
C SER A 4 6.70 -20.46 -12.98
N ILE A 5 5.46 -20.10 -13.35
CA ILE A 5 5.14 -19.64 -14.70
C ILE A 5 5.85 -18.29 -14.89
N GLN A 6 7.08 -18.34 -15.39
CA GLN A 6 7.86 -17.17 -15.73
C GLN A 6 7.33 -16.66 -17.08
N TYR A 7 6.38 -15.73 -17.03
CA TYR A 7 5.81 -15.13 -18.24
C TYR A 7 6.93 -14.45 -19.04
N SER A 8 7.08 -14.83 -20.31
CA SER A 8 8.08 -14.25 -21.22
C SER A 8 7.85 -12.73 -21.38
N GLU A 9 8.92 -11.98 -21.62
CA GLU A 9 8.85 -10.53 -21.88
C GLU A 9 7.80 -10.18 -22.94
N GLU A 10 7.68 -10.99 -23.99
CA GLU A 10 6.69 -10.79 -25.05
C GLU A 10 5.26 -11.00 -24.57
N ARG A 11 5.04 -11.96 -23.68
CA ARG A 11 3.72 -12.20 -23.07
C ARG A 11 3.34 -11.05 -22.13
N ARG A 12 4.32 -10.43 -21.44
CA ARG A 12 4.10 -9.20 -20.67
C ARG A 12 3.78 -8.01 -21.59
N LYS A 13 4.49 -7.85 -22.71
CA LYS A 13 4.20 -6.83 -23.73
C LYS A 13 2.80 -7.04 -24.33
N MET A 14 2.41 -8.27 -24.63
CA MET A 14 1.09 -8.60 -25.15
C MET A 14 -0.03 -8.41 -24.12
N ILE A 15 0.17 -8.72 -22.84
CA ILE A 15 -0.83 -8.44 -21.79
C ILE A 15 -0.99 -6.93 -21.61
N ARG A 16 0.11 -6.17 -21.63
CA ARG A 16 0.08 -4.68 -21.62
C ARG A 16 -0.67 -4.14 -22.84
N ALA A 17 -0.48 -4.74 -24.02
CA ALA A 17 -1.20 -4.39 -25.25
C ALA A 17 -2.68 -4.87 -25.27
N ALA A 18 -3.01 -6.00 -24.64
CA ALA A 18 -4.37 -6.54 -24.61
C ALA A 18 -5.25 -5.80 -23.59
N LEU A 19 -4.68 -5.34 -22.47
CA LEU A 19 -5.35 -4.40 -21.56
C LEU A 19 -5.60 -3.04 -22.24
N TRP A 20 -4.71 -2.64 -23.17
CA TRP A 20 -4.88 -1.50 -24.08
C TRP A 20 -6.13 -1.62 -24.97
N THR A 21 -6.46 -2.84 -25.42
CA THR A 21 -7.55 -3.07 -26.39
C THR A 21 -8.84 -3.63 -25.80
N GLY A 22 -8.81 -4.31 -24.64
CA GLY A 22 -9.95 -5.05 -24.09
C GLY A 22 -10.73 -4.39 -22.96
N VAL A 23 -10.10 -3.46 -22.22
CA VAL A 23 -10.77 -2.55 -21.25
C VAL A 23 -10.20 -1.13 -21.36
N GLY A 24 -9.16 -0.95 -22.19
CA GLY A 24 -8.35 0.27 -22.30
C GLY A 24 -8.72 1.22 -23.42
N SER A 25 -9.93 1.13 -23.98
CA SER A 25 -10.34 2.06 -25.05
C SER A 25 -10.59 3.50 -24.58
N LEU A 26 -10.34 3.82 -23.30
CA LEU A 26 -10.41 5.20 -22.80
C LEU A 26 -9.12 5.77 -22.16
N VAL A 27 -8.06 4.97 -21.92
CA VAL A 27 -6.91 5.48 -21.12
C VAL A 27 -5.55 5.26 -21.77
N ALA A 28 -5.47 4.53 -22.87
CA ALA A 28 -4.18 3.98 -23.30
C ALA A 28 -3.51 4.73 -24.48
N LEU A 29 -4.25 5.61 -25.17
CA LEU A 29 -3.69 6.54 -26.17
C LEU A 29 -3.35 7.89 -25.53
N SER A 30 -2.20 7.98 -24.84
CA SER A 30 -1.35 9.19 -24.67
C SER A 30 -0.37 9.01 -23.49
N PHE A 31 0.59 8.08 -23.59
CA PHE A 31 1.59 7.87 -22.53
C PHE A 31 3.00 8.18 -23.00
N ASP A 32 3.21 9.36 -23.57
CA ASP A 32 4.45 10.10 -23.41
C ASP A 32 4.19 11.62 -23.49
N ALA A 33 4.97 12.40 -22.75
CA ALA A 33 4.90 13.86 -22.55
C ALA A 33 3.69 14.50 -21.81
N ASN A 34 2.57 13.82 -21.56
CA ASN A 34 1.37 14.50 -21.03
C ASN A 34 0.64 13.79 -19.87
N ALA A 35 1.37 13.21 -18.91
CA ALA A 35 0.79 12.66 -17.68
C ALA A 35 -0.11 13.66 -16.92
N ARG A 36 0.15 14.97 -17.08
CA ARG A 36 -0.65 16.07 -16.50
C ARG A 36 -2.05 16.20 -17.14
N ALA A 37 -2.19 15.85 -18.43
CA ALA A 37 -3.44 15.94 -19.17
C ALA A 37 -4.45 14.82 -18.85
N MET A 38 -3.98 13.73 -18.22
CA MET A 38 -4.83 12.60 -17.78
C MET A 38 -5.35 12.77 -16.34
N ILE A 39 -4.85 13.76 -15.61
CA ILE A 39 -5.38 14.14 -14.32
C ILE A 39 -6.67 14.92 -14.58
N PRO A 40 -7.83 14.56 -13.99
CA PRO A 40 -9.04 15.36 -14.09
C PRO A 40 -8.72 16.81 -13.70
N SER A 41 -9.32 17.82 -14.35
CA SER A 41 -9.03 19.24 -14.11
C SER A 41 -9.12 19.66 -12.63
N GLN A 42 -9.92 18.93 -11.85
CA GLN A 42 -10.10 19.08 -10.41
C GLN A 42 -8.87 18.65 -9.58
N MET A 43 -8.02 17.77 -10.12
CA MET A 43 -6.78 17.29 -9.50
C MET A 43 -5.51 17.88 -10.14
N GLN A 44 -5.60 18.65 -11.23
CA GLN A 44 -4.45 19.23 -11.93
C GLN A 44 -3.64 20.24 -11.10
N GLY A 45 -4.17 20.68 -9.94
CA GLY A 45 -3.46 21.49 -8.95
C GLY A 45 -3.11 20.75 -7.64
N ALA A 46 -3.42 19.45 -7.52
CA ALA A 46 -3.28 18.71 -6.26
C ALA A 46 -1.88 18.09 -6.05
N LEU A 47 -1.17 17.82 -7.14
CA LEU A 47 0.16 17.19 -7.13
C LEU A 47 1.18 18.07 -7.85
N ASP A 48 2.37 18.17 -7.26
CA ASP A 48 3.55 18.73 -7.90
C ASP A 48 4.18 17.72 -8.88
N ASP A 49 5.24 18.14 -9.59
CA ASP A 49 5.87 17.30 -10.62
C ASP A 49 6.46 16.01 -10.04
N ILE A 50 6.92 16.01 -8.77
CA ILE A 50 7.41 14.79 -8.11
C ILE A 50 6.24 13.88 -7.73
N GLY A 51 5.12 14.42 -7.26
CA GLY A 51 3.93 13.64 -6.94
C GLY A 51 3.35 12.92 -8.16
N VAL A 52 3.35 13.56 -9.33
CA VAL A 52 2.96 12.91 -10.60
C VAL A 52 3.91 11.76 -10.95
N LYS A 53 5.23 11.95 -10.79
CA LYS A 53 6.22 10.88 -11.00
C LYS A 53 6.04 9.73 -10.01
N ALA A 54 5.76 10.03 -8.74
CA ALA A 54 5.53 9.04 -7.70
C ALA A 54 4.25 8.22 -7.96
N MET A 55 3.16 8.88 -8.36
CA MET A 55 1.92 8.19 -8.72
C MET A 55 2.10 7.30 -9.95
N LYS A 56 2.83 7.77 -10.97
CA LYS A 56 3.17 6.93 -12.13
C LYS A 56 4.00 5.70 -11.72
N LYS A 57 4.98 5.89 -10.83
CA LYS A 57 5.80 4.77 -10.33
C LYS A 57 4.95 3.75 -9.58
N ALA A 58 4.02 4.20 -8.73
CA ALA A 58 3.08 3.33 -8.03
C ALA A 58 2.17 2.57 -9.01
N TYR A 59 1.71 3.22 -10.09
CA TYR A 59 0.92 2.57 -11.13
C TYR A 59 1.71 1.47 -11.86
N ASP A 60 2.95 1.76 -12.27
CA ASP A 60 3.82 0.79 -12.94
C ASP A 60 4.07 -0.44 -12.05
N ASP A 61 4.33 -0.22 -10.76
CA ASP A 61 4.49 -1.28 -9.76
C ASP A 61 3.22 -2.11 -9.57
N GLY A 62 2.05 -1.46 -9.51
CA GLY A 62 0.77 -2.15 -9.42
C GLY A 62 0.50 -3.01 -10.65
N LEU A 63 0.76 -2.48 -11.85
CA LEU A 63 0.62 -3.23 -13.10
C LEU A 63 1.52 -4.47 -13.12
N ASP A 64 2.77 -4.34 -12.66
CA ASP A 64 3.69 -5.47 -12.57
C ASP A 64 3.21 -6.54 -11.58
N ALA A 65 2.62 -6.17 -10.44
CA ALA A 65 2.03 -7.12 -9.50
C ALA A 65 0.84 -7.88 -10.11
N TYR A 66 -0.01 -7.18 -10.86
CA TYR A 66 -1.14 -7.80 -11.54
C TYR A 66 -0.68 -8.81 -12.60
N ILE A 67 0.29 -8.41 -13.43
CA ILE A 67 0.88 -9.30 -14.47
C ILE A 67 1.57 -10.50 -13.82
N ALA A 68 2.23 -10.33 -12.67
CA ALA A 68 2.84 -11.41 -11.91
C ALA A 68 1.80 -12.31 -11.20
N GLY A 69 0.52 -11.94 -11.23
CA GLY A 69 -0.57 -12.70 -10.62
C GLY A 69 -0.58 -12.63 -9.10
N GLU A 70 -0.06 -11.57 -8.49
CA GLU A 70 0.01 -11.41 -7.03
C GLU A 70 -1.37 -11.21 -6.38
N GLY A 71 -2.38 -10.83 -7.17
CA GLY A 71 -3.75 -10.57 -6.71
C GLY A 71 -4.38 -9.43 -7.50
N GLY A 72 -4.23 -8.20 -6.99
CA GLY A 72 -4.70 -6.97 -7.63
C GLY A 72 -3.55 -6.03 -8.04
N PRO A 73 -3.84 -4.99 -8.85
CA PRO A 73 -2.86 -4.04 -9.37
C PRO A 73 -2.46 -2.97 -8.34
N PHE A 74 -1.99 -3.38 -7.17
CA PHE A 74 -1.67 -2.45 -6.08
C PHE A 74 -0.18 -2.13 -6.04
N GLY A 75 0.13 -0.84 -6.14
CA GLY A 75 1.46 -0.28 -5.96
C GLY A 75 1.42 0.98 -5.10
N ALA A 76 2.55 1.27 -4.46
CA ALA A 76 2.74 2.43 -3.60
C ALA A 76 4.16 3.00 -3.73
N CYS A 77 4.29 4.31 -3.59
CA CYS A 77 5.53 5.05 -3.69
C CYS A 77 5.61 6.08 -2.56
N LEU A 78 6.75 6.18 -1.88
CA LEU A 78 7.00 7.24 -0.89
C LEU A 78 7.94 8.30 -1.47
N VAL A 79 7.58 9.55 -1.23
CA VAL A 79 8.40 10.74 -1.50
C VAL A 79 8.74 11.37 -0.16
N CYS A 80 10.01 11.69 0.09
CA CYS A 80 10.42 12.46 1.27
C CYS A 80 11.31 13.61 0.82
N ASN A 81 11.07 14.81 1.35
CA ASN A 81 11.83 16.02 0.99
C ASN A 81 11.96 16.25 -0.53
N GLY A 82 10.90 15.95 -1.29
CA GLY A 82 10.86 16.13 -2.75
C GLY A 82 11.54 15.03 -3.58
N GLU A 83 11.95 13.92 -2.95
CA GLU A 83 12.59 12.79 -3.64
C GLU A 83 11.87 11.46 -3.40
N ILE A 84 11.76 10.63 -4.43
CA ILE A 84 11.25 9.27 -4.28
C ILE A 84 12.25 8.44 -3.47
N VAL A 85 11.88 8.07 -2.25
CA VAL A 85 12.74 7.28 -1.36
C VAL A 85 12.55 5.78 -1.57
N SER A 86 11.31 5.34 -1.80
CA SER A 86 10.95 3.94 -1.93
C SER A 86 9.72 3.75 -2.82
N SER A 87 9.60 2.56 -3.38
CA SER A 87 8.39 2.10 -4.06
C SER A 87 8.25 0.58 -3.90
N ALA A 88 7.00 0.11 -3.95
CA ALA A 88 6.68 -1.30 -3.81
C ALA A 88 5.39 -1.67 -4.53
N GLN A 89 5.27 -2.97 -4.78
CA GLN A 89 4.11 -3.61 -5.38
C GLN A 89 3.61 -4.69 -4.43
N LEU A 90 2.31 -5.00 -4.51
CA LEU A 90 1.72 -6.16 -3.84
C LEU A 90 2.57 -7.40 -4.13
N SER A 91 2.88 -8.19 -3.10
CA SER A 91 3.67 -9.40 -3.29
C SER A 91 3.34 -10.55 -2.34
N ILE A 92 2.05 -10.68 -2.02
CA ILE A 92 1.52 -11.70 -1.11
C ILE A 92 1.94 -13.11 -1.51
N LYS A 93 1.82 -13.48 -2.80
CA LYS A 93 2.08 -14.85 -3.24
C LYS A 93 3.57 -15.11 -3.33
N ARG A 94 4.35 -14.18 -3.89
CA ARG A 94 5.81 -14.31 -3.99
C ARG A 94 6.48 -14.35 -2.62
N GLN A 95 6.06 -13.51 -1.68
CA GLN A 95 6.62 -13.49 -0.32
C GLN A 95 5.98 -14.51 0.63
N LYS A 96 4.86 -15.14 0.23
CA LYS A 96 4.02 -15.98 1.11
C LYS A 96 3.66 -15.25 2.42
N ASN A 97 3.38 -13.96 2.32
CA ASN A 97 3.10 -13.08 3.45
C ASN A 97 1.79 -12.34 3.19
N ALA A 98 0.77 -12.59 4.02
CA ALA A 98 -0.53 -11.94 3.89
C ALA A 98 -0.47 -10.41 4.07
N LEU A 99 0.57 -9.90 4.74
CA LEU A 99 0.78 -8.48 5.00
C LEU A 99 1.63 -7.77 3.93
N ALA A 100 2.02 -8.47 2.85
CA ALA A 100 2.84 -7.92 1.77
C ALA A 100 2.03 -7.02 0.81
N GLU A 101 1.24 -6.09 1.39
CA GLU A 101 0.59 -4.97 0.72
C GLU A 101 1.64 -3.95 0.25
N ALA A 102 1.36 -3.24 -0.84
CA ALA A 102 2.33 -2.34 -1.44
C ALA A 102 2.71 -1.19 -0.49
N GLU A 103 1.74 -0.67 0.25
CA GLU A 103 1.88 0.41 1.22
C GLU A 103 2.83 0.04 2.35
N LEU A 104 2.58 -1.11 2.99
CA LEU A 104 3.40 -1.62 4.09
C LEU A 104 4.85 -1.85 3.62
N LEU A 105 5.02 -2.46 2.45
CA LEU A 105 6.33 -2.71 1.88
C LEU A 105 7.07 -1.41 1.50
N ALA A 106 6.36 -0.40 1.01
CA ALA A 106 6.96 0.89 0.68
C ALA A 106 7.40 1.64 1.95
N ILE A 107 6.58 1.64 3.01
CA ILE A 107 6.91 2.21 4.32
C ILE A 107 8.13 1.50 4.89
N GLN A 108 8.11 0.17 4.95
CA GLN A 108 9.23 -0.63 5.48
C GLN A 108 10.54 -0.29 4.75
N LYS A 109 10.54 -0.31 3.41
CA LYS A 109 11.73 0.04 2.62
C LYS A 109 12.21 1.48 2.86
N ALA A 110 11.29 2.43 3.06
CA ALA A 110 11.65 3.81 3.36
C ALA A 110 12.32 3.91 4.74
N SER A 111 11.71 3.31 5.77
CA SER A 111 12.27 3.29 7.12
C SER A 111 13.65 2.63 7.16
N GLU A 112 13.84 1.50 6.47
CA GLU A 112 15.14 0.83 6.35
C GLU A 112 16.18 1.72 5.65
N LYS A 113 15.80 2.38 4.55
CA LYS A 113 16.70 3.25 3.78
C LYS A 113 17.08 4.52 4.56
N LEU A 114 16.13 5.13 5.24
CA LEU A 114 16.31 6.38 5.99
C LEU A 114 16.81 6.14 7.42
N LYS A 115 16.80 4.87 7.88
CA LYS A 115 17.17 4.44 9.24
C LYS A 115 16.38 5.16 10.33
N LYS A 116 15.08 5.36 10.11
CA LYS A 116 14.16 6.00 11.06
C LYS A 116 12.74 5.43 10.96
N ALA A 117 12.02 5.45 12.07
CA ALA A 117 10.62 5.04 12.13
C ALA A 117 9.66 6.19 11.78
N ASP A 118 9.98 7.41 12.22
CA ASP A 118 9.21 8.61 11.88
C ASP A 118 9.44 9.05 10.42
N LEU A 119 8.36 8.99 9.63
CA LEU A 119 8.30 9.40 8.23
C LEU A 119 7.40 10.64 8.05
N SER A 120 7.34 11.53 9.04
CA SER A 120 6.55 12.77 8.99
C SER A 120 6.94 13.76 7.90
N ASP A 121 8.18 13.69 7.41
CA ASP A 121 8.70 14.43 6.25
C ASP A 121 8.43 13.73 4.91
N CYS A 122 7.65 12.65 4.93
CA CYS A 122 7.29 11.87 3.77
C CYS A 122 5.81 12.00 3.39
N GLU A 123 5.53 11.68 2.14
CA GLU A 123 4.23 11.60 1.51
C GLU A 123 4.11 10.25 0.80
N ILE A 124 2.95 9.60 0.86
CA ILE A 124 2.71 8.31 0.21
C ILE A 124 1.70 8.44 -0.94
N TYR A 125 2.02 7.78 -2.06
CA TYR A 125 1.25 7.77 -3.30
C TYR A 125 0.86 6.34 -3.63
N MET A 126 -0.44 6.08 -3.80
CA MET A 126 -0.99 4.73 -3.90
C MET A 126 -1.95 4.61 -5.07
N VAL A 127 -1.98 3.45 -5.72
CA VAL A 127 -2.94 3.23 -6.82
C VAL A 127 -4.38 3.22 -6.29
N CYS A 128 -4.63 2.60 -5.14
CA CYS A 128 -5.95 2.52 -4.53
C CYS A 128 -5.93 3.08 -3.10
N ALA A 129 -7.09 3.51 -2.62
CA ALA A 129 -7.28 3.91 -1.23
C ALA A 129 -6.81 2.80 -0.26
N PRO A 130 -6.22 3.17 0.90
CA PRO A 130 -5.64 2.22 1.84
C PRO A 130 -6.68 1.27 2.45
N SER A 131 -6.28 0.01 2.69
CA SER A 131 -7.00 -0.89 3.59
C SER A 131 -6.90 -0.36 5.02
N PRO A 132 -7.68 -0.88 5.98
CA PRO A 132 -7.50 -0.49 7.38
C PRO A 132 -6.09 -0.75 7.90
N LEU A 133 -5.47 -1.86 7.50
CA LEU A 133 -4.09 -2.20 7.87
C LEU A 133 -3.08 -1.22 7.30
N ALA A 134 -3.20 -0.87 6.01
CA ALA A 134 -2.35 0.12 5.39
C ALA A 134 -2.55 1.50 6.02
N LEU A 135 -3.79 1.88 6.34
CA LEU A 135 -4.08 3.15 6.97
C LEU A 135 -3.42 3.26 8.36
N THR A 136 -3.54 2.24 9.20
CA THR A 136 -2.91 2.26 10.52
C THR A 136 -1.39 2.28 10.41
N ALA A 137 -0.80 1.59 9.44
CA ALA A 137 0.64 1.66 9.18
C ALA A 137 1.10 3.06 8.75
N ILE A 138 0.34 3.74 7.87
CA ILE A 138 0.61 5.13 7.45
C ILE A 138 0.56 6.08 8.66
N MET A 139 -0.45 5.91 9.53
CA MET A 139 -0.59 6.71 10.75
C MET A 139 0.55 6.45 11.74
N GLN A 140 0.92 5.18 11.96
CA GLN A 140 1.99 4.78 12.87
C GLN A 140 3.36 5.28 12.39
N ALA A 141 3.61 5.25 11.08
CA ALA A 141 4.81 5.83 10.48
C ALA A 141 4.78 7.37 10.44
N ASN A 142 3.72 8.00 10.97
CA ASN A 142 3.56 9.44 11.10
C ASN A 142 3.52 10.22 9.76
N ILE A 143 3.25 9.53 8.65
CA ILE A 143 3.18 10.11 7.30
C ILE A 143 1.98 11.07 7.23
N LYS A 144 2.24 12.35 6.94
CA LYS A 144 1.22 13.40 7.05
C LYS A 144 0.34 13.55 5.82
N LYS A 145 0.77 13.06 4.67
CA LYS A 145 0.05 13.19 3.40
C LYS A 145 0.01 11.87 2.66
N ALA A 146 -1.20 11.48 2.26
CA ALA A 146 -1.46 10.27 1.50
C ALA A 146 -2.35 10.59 0.31
N TYR A 147 -1.92 10.17 -0.87
CA TYR A 147 -2.62 10.38 -2.13
C TYR A 147 -2.96 9.03 -2.74
N TYR A 148 -4.18 8.89 -3.26
CA TYR A 148 -4.61 7.68 -3.95
C TYR A 148 -5.37 8.00 -5.23
N SER A 149 -5.26 7.12 -6.24
CA SER A 149 -5.93 7.33 -7.53
C SER A 149 -7.36 6.76 -7.56
N LEU A 150 -7.57 5.57 -7.00
CA LEU A 150 -8.87 4.89 -7.01
C LEU A 150 -9.47 4.80 -5.60
N SER A 151 -10.77 5.06 -5.48
CA SER A 151 -11.50 4.81 -4.23
C SER A 151 -11.60 3.31 -3.93
N LEU A 152 -12.00 2.97 -2.69
CA LEU A 152 -12.24 1.57 -2.31
C LEU A 152 -13.28 0.90 -3.22
N SER A 153 -14.39 1.58 -3.53
CA SER A 153 -15.44 1.05 -4.42
C SER A 153 -14.94 0.83 -5.85
N GLN A 154 -14.08 1.72 -6.36
CA GLN A 154 -13.47 1.55 -7.69
C GLN A 154 -12.48 0.38 -7.73
N SER A 155 -11.84 0.05 -6.62
CA SER A 155 -10.88 -1.05 -6.51
C SER A 155 -11.51 -2.44 -6.28
N GLU A 156 -12.79 -2.49 -5.94
CA GLU A 156 -13.53 -3.71 -5.57
C GLU A 156 -13.47 -4.84 -6.61
N PRO A 157 -13.57 -4.58 -7.94
CA PRO A 157 -13.42 -5.65 -8.94
C PRO A 157 -12.08 -6.38 -8.90
N TYR A 158 -11.05 -5.75 -8.34
CA TYR A 158 -9.69 -6.31 -8.21
C TYR A 158 -9.39 -6.83 -6.81
N SER A 159 -10.13 -6.38 -5.78
CA SER A 159 -10.02 -6.89 -4.41
C SER A 159 -11.27 -6.59 -3.57
N GLN A 160 -12.23 -7.51 -3.59
CA GLN A 160 -13.41 -7.46 -2.73
C GLN A 160 -13.07 -7.57 -1.25
N PHE A 161 -12.01 -8.31 -0.92
CA PHE A 161 -11.56 -8.46 0.46
C PHE A 161 -11.14 -7.12 1.07
N ARG A 162 -10.51 -6.24 0.27
CA ARG A 162 -10.04 -4.94 0.74
C ARG A 162 -11.18 -4.01 1.15
N SER A 163 -12.29 -4.00 0.41
CA SER A 163 -13.47 -3.22 0.75
C SER A 163 -14.21 -3.81 1.96
N SER A 164 -14.31 -5.15 2.05
CA SER A 164 -15.05 -5.81 3.13
C SER A 164 -14.40 -5.63 4.51
N LEU A 165 -13.07 -5.52 4.57
CA LEU A 165 -12.32 -5.32 5.83
C LEU A 165 -12.81 -4.12 6.65
N TRP A 166 -13.19 -3.03 6.00
CA TRP A 166 -13.75 -1.86 6.69
C TRP A 166 -15.07 -2.18 7.39
N SER A 167 -15.94 -2.94 6.74
CA SER A 167 -17.21 -3.37 7.34
C SER A 167 -16.99 -4.35 8.49
N GLU A 168 -16.02 -5.26 8.35
CA GLU A 168 -15.68 -6.22 9.40
C GLU A 168 -15.12 -5.54 10.64
N LEU A 169 -14.19 -4.58 10.48
CA LEU A 169 -13.62 -3.85 11.61
C LEU A 169 -14.64 -3.00 12.35
N ASN A 170 -15.57 -2.37 11.65
CA ASN A 170 -16.62 -1.58 12.30
C ASN A 170 -17.56 -2.43 13.17
N LYS A 171 -17.61 -3.74 12.95
CA LYS A 171 -18.40 -4.69 13.74
C LYS A 171 -17.56 -5.42 14.79
N PHE A 172 -16.25 -5.20 14.79
CA PHE A 172 -15.34 -5.99 15.60
C PHE A 172 -15.25 -5.44 17.02
N SER A 173 -15.46 -6.31 18.01
CA SER A 173 -15.14 -6.06 19.41
C SER A 173 -14.31 -7.23 19.94
N PHE A 174 -13.29 -6.92 20.77
CA PHE A 174 -12.45 -7.96 21.36
C PHE A 174 -13.25 -8.87 22.31
N SER A 175 -14.26 -8.33 22.99
CA SER A 175 -15.13 -9.08 23.90
C SER A 175 -16.04 -10.08 23.20
N GLU A 176 -16.44 -9.84 21.95
CA GLU A 176 -17.39 -10.69 21.22
C GLU A 176 -16.71 -11.55 20.13
N SER A 177 -15.42 -11.34 19.87
CA SER A 177 -14.69 -12.08 18.86
C SER A 177 -14.31 -13.49 19.36
N SER A 178 -14.96 -14.52 18.81
CA SER A 178 -14.63 -15.92 19.06
C SER A 178 -13.21 -16.34 18.61
N LYS A 179 -12.58 -15.56 17.73
CA LYS A 179 -11.23 -15.83 17.22
C LYS A 179 -10.10 -15.42 18.18
N PHE A 180 -10.36 -14.46 19.07
CA PHE A 180 -9.36 -13.90 19.98
C PHE A 180 -9.81 -14.16 21.40
N LYS A 181 -9.04 -14.95 22.16
CA LYS A 181 -9.37 -15.29 23.54
C LYS A 181 -8.40 -14.56 24.47
N GLN A 182 -8.93 -13.69 25.34
CA GLN A 182 -8.14 -13.10 26.40
C GLN A 182 -7.77 -14.19 27.42
N THR A 183 -6.48 -14.29 27.74
CA THR A 183 -5.95 -15.24 28.73
C THR A 183 -4.86 -14.55 29.54
N MET A 184 -4.66 -14.99 30.79
CA MET A 184 -3.52 -14.56 31.63
C MET A 184 -3.46 -13.05 31.92
N GLU A 185 -4.61 -12.45 32.22
CA GLU A 185 -4.73 -11.00 32.49
C GLU A 185 -3.85 -10.56 33.67
N SER A 186 -3.83 -11.32 34.76
CA SER A 186 -3.00 -11.01 35.93
C SER A 186 -1.51 -11.05 35.61
N GLN A 187 -1.04 -12.03 34.82
CA GLN A 187 0.36 -12.05 34.38
C GLN A 187 0.69 -10.89 33.43
N GLY A 188 -0.23 -10.50 32.55
CA GLY A 188 -0.06 -9.33 31.69
C GLY A 188 0.09 -8.03 32.50
N MET A 189 -0.71 -7.87 33.55
CA MET A 189 -0.61 -6.71 34.45
C MET A 189 0.70 -6.72 35.27
N ASN A 190 1.15 -7.89 35.70
CA ASN A 190 2.44 -8.02 36.40
C ASN A 190 3.61 -7.59 35.51
N LEU A 191 3.63 -8.01 34.24
CA LEU A 191 4.65 -7.59 33.27
C LEU A 191 4.72 -6.06 33.15
N LEU A 192 3.56 -5.39 33.01
CA LEU A 192 3.52 -3.94 32.94
C LEU A 192 4.01 -3.27 34.22
N SER A 193 3.72 -3.87 35.38
CA SER A 193 4.20 -3.36 36.68
C SER A 193 5.72 -3.52 36.85
N GLU A 194 6.30 -4.61 36.34
CA GLU A 194 7.75 -4.85 36.33
C GLU A 194 8.48 -3.86 35.42
N ILE A 195 7.94 -3.56 34.24
CA ILE A 195 8.53 -2.56 33.34
C ILE A 195 8.55 -1.17 34.00
N LYS A 196 7.44 -0.78 34.66
CA LYS A 196 7.36 0.49 35.39
C LYS A 196 8.34 0.60 36.55
N SER A 197 8.57 -0.50 37.28
CA SER A 197 9.50 -0.50 38.41
C SER A 197 10.97 -0.43 38.00
N GLN A 198 11.30 -0.75 36.74
CA GLN A 198 12.64 -0.61 36.16
C GLN A 198 12.96 0.82 35.68
N GLY A 199 12.06 1.79 35.87
CA GLY A 199 12.30 3.19 35.54
C GLY A 199 12.17 3.53 34.05
N GLN A 200 11.74 2.59 33.20
CA GLN A 200 11.32 2.87 31.83
C GLN A 200 9.87 3.36 31.86
N THR A 201 9.68 4.66 32.07
CA THR A 201 8.35 5.30 32.09
C THR A 201 7.95 5.89 30.75
N GLU A 202 8.90 6.09 29.84
CA GLU A 202 8.68 6.65 28.51
C GLU A 202 9.13 5.61 27.47
N PHE A 203 8.17 5.13 26.68
CA PHE A 203 8.48 4.49 25.41
C PHE A 203 8.74 5.65 24.44
N GLU A 204 9.96 5.81 23.95
CA GLU A 204 10.22 6.73 22.83
C GLU A 204 9.36 6.25 21.63
N GLU A 205 8.39 7.07 21.20
CA GLU A 205 7.54 6.83 20.02
C GLU A 205 8.32 6.99 18.71
#